data_AF-A0A355FP56-F1
#
_entry.id   AF-A0A355FP56-F1
#
_cell.length_a   1.000
_cell.length_b   1.000
_cell.length_c   1.000
_cell.angle_alpha   90.00
_cell.angle_beta   90.00
_cell.angle_gamma   90.00
#
_symmetry.space_group_name_H-M   'P 1'
#
loop_
_entity.id
_entity.type
_entity.pdbx_description
1 polymer ?
#
loop_
_entity_poly.entity_id
_entity_poly.type
_entity_poly.pdbx_seq_one_letter_code
_entity_poly.pdbx_strand_id
1 'polypeptide(L)'
;RIVGVADSYETMTTGRIYRKALWSHEAIRQLKAEAPEKYDPEVVAAMETSIAYYPVGSVVVLNTHEEAVVVDVNAKKITIQFSSGPRINALMDLAPDSPVKIEERLS
;
A
#
# COMPACT_ATOMS: atom_id res chain seq x y z
N ARG A 1 -2.59 23.24 0.08
CA ARG A 1 -1.73 22.51 -0.89
C ARG A 1 -1.52 21.07 -0.42
N ILE A 2 -0.84 20.81 0.71
CA ILE A 2 -0.56 19.45 1.21
C ILE A 2 -1.83 18.71 1.69
N VAL A 3 -2.66 19.35 2.53
CA VAL A 3 -3.83 18.71 3.15
C VAL A 3 -4.82 18.14 2.12
N GLY A 4 -5.06 18.85 1.00
CA GLY A 4 -6.00 18.37 -0.02
C GLY A 4 -5.52 17.13 -0.78
N VAL A 5 -4.21 16.98 -0.97
CA VAL A 5 -3.63 15.76 -1.59
C VAL A 5 -3.72 14.59 -0.59
N ALA A 6 -3.40 14.85 0.69
CA ALA A 6 -3.47 13.84 1.74
C ALA A 6 -4.91 13.31 1.97
N ASP A 7 -5.90 14.20 2.07
CA ASP A 7 -7.32 13.86 2.25
C ASP A 7 -7.87 13.06 1.05
N SER A 8 -7.50 13.47 -0.16
CA SER A 8 -7.88 12.76 -1.38
C SER A 8 -7.26 11.37 -1.46
N TYR A 9 -5.97 11.25 -1.10
CA TYR A 9 -5.28 9.97 -1.03
C TYR A 9 -5.90 9.04 0.01
N GLU A 10 -6.16 9.54 1.22
CA GLU A 10 -6.82 8.77 2.28
C GLU A 10 -8.17 8.28 1.78
N THR A 11 -9.00 9.16 1.20
CA THR A 11 -10.31 8.78 0.65
C THR A 11 -10.24 7.75 -0.48
N MET A 12 -9.20 7.79 -1.31
CA MET A 12 -8.97 6.81 -2.37
C MET A 12 -8.56 5.44 -1.81
N THR A 13 -7.77 5.44 -0.73
CA THR A 13 -7.15 4.23 -0.16
C THR A 13 -7.94 3.60 0.98
N THR A 14 -8.79 4.37 1.68
CA THR A 14 -9.81 3.88 2.61
C THR A 14 -11.08 3.61 1.83
N GLY A 15 -11.26 2.36 1.40
CA GLY A 15 -12.45 1.95 0.66
C GLY A 15 -13.72 2.32 1.42
N ARG A 16 -14.65 3.03 0.77
CA ARG A 16 -16.00 3.21 1.29
C ARG A 16 -16.80 1.93 1.04
N ILE A 17 -17.87 1.74 1.81
CA ILE A 17 -18.81 0.60 1.76
C ILE A 17 -19.24 0.19 0.34
N TYR A 18 -19.13 1.08 -0.66
CA TYR A 18 -19.55 0.87 -2.05
C TYR A 18 -18.43 1.00 -3.12
N ARG A 19 -17.15 1.09 -2.74
CA ARG A 19 -16.03 1.13 -3.70
C ARG A 19 -14.80 0.42 -3.13
N LYS A 20 -14.24 -0.54 -3.88
CA LYS A 20 -12.94 -1.14 -3.56
C LYS A 20 -11.87 -0.05 -3.45
N ALA A 21 -11.11 -0.07 -2.36
CA ALA A 21 -9.98 0.83 -2.15
C ALA A 21 -9.02 0.77 -3.35
N LEU A 22 -8.55 1.94 -3.80
CA LEU A 22 -7.47 1.99 -4.78
C LEU A 22 -6.16 1.57 -4.13
N TRP A 23 -5.31 0.92 -4.92
CA TRP A 23 -3.93 0.68 -4.51
C TRP A 23 -3.18 2.01 -4.40
N SER A 24 -2.19 2.07 -3.51
CA SER A 24 -1.41 3.29 -3.25
C SER A 24 -0.86 3.92 -4.54
N HIS A 25 -0.36 3.10 -5.45
CA HIS A 25 0.16 3.54 -6.74
C HIS A 25 -0.96 3.97 -7.72
N GLU A 26 -2.16 3.41 -7.62
CA GLU A 26 -3.31 3.85 -8.41
C GLU A 26 -3.83 5.19 -7.91
N ALA A 27 -3.91 5.37 -6.59
CA ALA A 27 -4.25 6.65 -5.97
C ALA A 27 -3.24 7.74 -6.37
N ILE A 28 -1.94 7.45 -6.31
CA ILE A 28 -0.89 8.38 -6.78
C ILE A 28 -1.05 8.68 -8.28
N ARG A 29 -1.32 7.67 -9.11
CA ARG A 29 -1.56 7.86 -10.55
C ARG A 29 -2.75 8.78 -10.80
N GLN A 30 -3.83 8.63 -10.02
CA GLN A 30 -5.00 9.48 -10.11
C GLN A 30 -4.67 10.93 -9.67
N LEU A 31 -3.96 11.11 -8.55
CA LEU A 31 -3.50 12.43 -8.10
C LEU A 31 -2.61 13.12 -9.13
N LYS A 32 -1.74 12.36 -9.82
CA LYS A 32 -0.93 12.86 -10.93
C LYS A 32 -1.75 13.27 -12.14
N ALA A 33 -2.78 12.50 -12.49
CA ALA A 33 -3.67 12.81 -13.61
C ALA A 33 -4.50 14.09 -13.37
N GLU A 34 -4.81 14.38 -12.10
CA GLU A 34 -5.54 15.59 -11.69
C GLU A 34 -4.61 16.79 -11.44
N ALA A 35 -3.28 16.62 -11.52
CA ALA A 35 -2.30 17.69 -11.47
C ALA A 35 -1.93 18.18 -12.89
N PRO A 36 -1.65 19.47 -13.10
CA PRO A 36 -1.56 20.55 -12.11
C PRO A 36 -2.90 21.24 -11.80
N GLU A 37 -4.02 20.79 -12.38
CA GLU A 37 -5.28 21.52 -12.37
C GLU A 37 -5.94 21.59 -10.98
N LYS A 38 -5.98 20.47 -10.25
CA LYS A 38 -6.52 20.39 -8.87
C LYS A 38 -5.46 20.32 -7.79
N TYR A 39 -4.32 19.72 -8.10
CA TYR A 39 -3.25 19.46 -7.12
C TYR A 39 -1.92 20.05 -7.57
N ASP A 40 -1.12 20.39 -6.58
CA ASP A 40 0.23 20.86 -6.76
C ASP A 40 1.17 19.70 -7.15
N PRO A 41 1.82 19.74 -8.33
CA PRO A 41 2.70 18.68 -8.79
C PRO A 41 3.86 18.38 -7.83
N GLU A 42 4.39 19.39 -7.13
CA GLU A 42 5.51 19.20 -6.19
C GLU A 42 5.05 18.38 -4.97
N VAL A 43 3.83 18.63 -4.50
CA VAL A 43 3.25 17.89 -3.38
C VAL A 43 2.93 16.45 -3.81
N VAL A 44 2.39 16.25 -5.01
CA VAL A 44 2.10 14.90 -5.53
C VAL A 44 3.40 14.11 -5.73
N ALA A 45 4.47 14.75 -6.21
CA ALA A 45 5.78 14.13 -6.36
C ALA A 45 6.42 13.77 -5.01
N ALA A 46 6.34 14.66 -4.01
CA ALA A 46 6.78 14.37 -2.66
C ALA A 46 5.98 13.22 -2.01
N MET A 47 4.68 13.15 -2.31
CA MET A 47 3.82 12.08 -1.83
C MET A 47 4.21 10.73 -2.46
N GLU A 48 4.44 10.70 -3.77
CA GLU A 48 4.91 9.50 -4.48
C GLU A 48 6.23 8.95 -3.92
N THR A 49 7.20 9.82 -3.62
CA THR A 49 8.49 9.39 -3.07
C THR A 49 8.39 8.93 -1.61
N SER A 50 7.37 9.39 -0.88
CA SER A 50 7.14 9.02 0.52
C SER A 50 6.37 7.70 0.70
N ILE A 51 5.57 7.30 -0.30
CA ILE A 51 4.64 6.18 -0.17
C ILE A 51 5.30 4.88 -0.65
N ALA A 52 5.36 3.91 0.26
CA ALA A 52 5.65 2.54 -0.09
C ALA A 52 4.48 1.91 -0.85
N TYR A 53 4.78 1.02 -1.80
CA TYR A 53 3.76 0.22 -2.50
C TYR A 53 2.83 -0.52 -1.53
N TYR A 54 3.40 -1.01 -0.42
CA TYR A 54 2.69 -1.66 0.68
C TYR A 54 3.12 -1.01 1.99
N PRO A 55 2.41 0.00 2.50
CA PRO A 55 2.77 0.64 3.76
C PRO A 55 2.64 -0.33 4.94
N VAL A 56 3.37 -0.04 6.01
CA VAL A 56 3.22 -0.74 7.29
C VAL A 56 1.76 -0.66 7.74
N GLY A 57 1.21 -1.79 8.18
CA GLY A 57 -0.19 -1.97 8.54
C GLY A 57 -1.09 -2.49 7.40
N SER A 58 -0.62 -2.53 6.15
CA SER A 58 -1.39 -3.11 5.05
C SER A 58 -1.63 -4.60 5.26
N VAL A 59 -2.87 -5.05 5.07
CA VAL A 59 -3.23 -6.47 5.07
C VAL A 59 -3.13 -7.00 3.64
N VAL A 60 -2.24 -7.96 3.43
CA VAL A 60 -1.94 -8.55 2.13
C VAL A 60 -2.23 -10.05 2.14
N VAL A 61 -2.78 -10.55 1.04
CA VAL A 61 -2.90 -11.96 0.73
C VAL A 61 -1.70 -12.36 -0.09
N LEU A 62 -1.04 -13.42 0.34
CA LEU A 62 0.10 -13.99 -0.34
C LEU A 62 -0.38 -15.01 -1.37
N ASN A 63 0.48 -15.34 -2.34
CA ASN A 63 0.22 -16.41 -3.31
C ASN A 63 -0.02 -17.80 -2.67
N THR A 64 0.30 -17.96 -1.39
CA THR A 64 -0.02 -19.16 -0.59
C THR A 64 -1.48 -19.18 -0.09
N HIS A 65 -2.29 -18.19 -0.45
CA HIS A 65 -3.64 -17.93 0.09
C HIS A 65 -3.65 -17.61 1.59
N GLU A 66 -2.49 -17.31 2.16
CA GLU A 66 -2.35 -16.87 3.55
C GLU A 66 -2.46 -15.35 3.62
N GLU A 67 -3.09 -14.85 4.68
CA GLU A 67 -3.13 -13.42 4.99
C GLU A 67 -1.95 -13.05 5.87
N ALA A 68 -1.38 -11.87 5.60
CA ALA A 68 -0.31 -11.29 6.38
C ALA A 68 -0.46 -9.77 6.48
N VAL A 69 0.10 -9.18 7.53
CA VAL A 69 0.15 -7.74 7.75
C VAL A 69 1.58 -7.27 7.53
N VAL A 70 1.77 -6.21 6.75
CA VAL A 70 3.10 -5.58 6.61
C VAL A 70 3.48 -4.93 7.93
N VAL A 71 4.56 -5.37 8.54
CA VAL A 71 5.04 -4.82 9.83
C VAL A 71 6.27 -3.92 9.67
N ASP A 72 7.03 -4.11 8.60
CA ASP A 72 8.18 -3.26 8.28
C ASP A 72 8.38 -3.15 6.77
N VAL A 73 8.83 -1.98 6.33
CA VAL A 73 9.15 -1.69 4.94
C VAL A 73 10.52 -1.03 4.89
N ASN A 74 11.50 -1.77 4.39
CA ASN A 74 12.83 -1.27 4.13
C ASN A 74 13.06 -1.16 2.62
N ALA A 75 14.01 -0.32 2.19
CA ALA A 75 14.34 -0.10 0.78
C ALA A 75 14.72 -1.39 0.02
N LYS A 76 15.07 -2.48 0.72
CA LYS A 76 15.48 -3.76 0.12
C LYS A 76 14.57 -4.95 0.45
N LYS A 77 13.70 -4.82 1.46
CA LYS A 77 12.88 -5.94 1.96
C LYS A 77 11.63 -5.43 2.64
N ILE A 78 10.56 -6.21 2.55
CA ILE A 78 9.31 -5.96 3.26
C ILE A 78 9.13 -7.08 4.27
N THR A 79 8.98 -6.76 5.55
CA THR A 79 8.67 -7.78 6.57
C THR A 79 7.17 -7.84 6.77
N ILE A 80 6.63 -9.03 6.67
CA ILE A 80 5.22 -9.34 6.89
C ILE A 80 5.06 -10.24 8.11
N GLN A 81 3.95 -10.09 8.80
CA GLN A 81 3.51 -10.96 9.88
C GLN A 81 2.26 -11.72 9.44
N PHE A 82 2.31 -13.05 9.44
CA PHE A 82 1.13 -13.84 9.08
C PHE A 82 -0.02 -13.60 10.08
N SER A 83 -1.19 -13.21 9.57
CA SER A 83 -2.43 -13.03 10.34
C SER A 83 -3.36 -14.24 10.25
N SER A 84 -3.15 -15.13 9.27
CA SER A 84 -3.95 -16.33 9.05
C SER A 84 -3.07 -17.54 8.70
N GLY A 85 -3.61 -18.75 8.86
CA GLY A 85 -2.95 -20.01 8.53
C GLY A 85 -2.16 -20.66 9.67
N PRO A 86 -1.41 -21.75 9.38
CA PRO A 86 -0.66 -22.52 10.38
C PRO A 86 0.54 -21.77 10.96
N ARG A 87 0.93 -20.65 10.35
CA ARG A 87 2.09 -19.81 10.74
C ARG A 87 1.68 -18.49 11.39
N ILE A 88 0.49 -18.43 12.02
CA ILE A 88 0.00 -17.20 12.65
C ILE A 88 1.06 -16.57 13.59
N ASN A 89 1.24 -15.25 13.49
CA ASN A 89 2.28 -14.47 14.17
C ASN A 89 3.74 -14.74 13.77
N ALA A 90 4.00 -15.59 12.77
CA ALA A 90 5.35 -15.70 12.21
C ALA A 90 5.71 -14.45 11.40
N LEU A 91 6.96 -14.03 11.50
CA LEU A 91 7.52 -12.96 10.69
C LEU A 91 8.25 -13.56 9.48
N MET A 92 8.05 -12.95 8.32
CA MET A 92 8.74 -13.32 7.09
C MET A 92 9.21 -12.09 6.33
N ASP A 93 10.47 -12.12 5.92
CA ASP A 93 11.07 -11.10 5.07
C ASP A 93 10.80 -11.46 3.59
N LEU A 94 10.00 -10.64 2.92
CA LEU A 94 9.82 -10.64 1.48
C LEU A 94 11.00 -9.91 0.84
N ALA A 95 11.98 -10.67 0.38
CA ALA A 95 12.99 -10.20 -0.57
C ALA A 95 12.45 -10.29 -2.01
N PRO A 96 13.00 -9.52 -2.97
CA PRO A 96 12.62 -9.60 -4.39
C PRO A 96 12.68 -11.03 -4.98
N ASP A 97 13.59 -11.85 -4.46
CA ASP A 97 13.82 -13.25 -4.88
C ASP A 97 13.01 -14.27 -4.07
N SER A 98 12.10 -13.81 -3.20
CA SER A 98 11.28 -14.71 -2.39
C SER A 98 10.25 -15.45 -3.26
N PRO A 99 10.02 -16.75 -3.03
CA PRO A 99 8.95 -17.49 -3.71
C PRO A 99 7.55 -17.02 -3.31
N VAL A 100 7.45 -16.31 -2.19
CA VAL A 100 6.21 -15.75 -1.68
C VAL A 100 6.05 -14.33 -2.22
N LYS A 101 4.92 -14.08 -2.89
CA LYS A 101 4.58 -12.79 -3.48
C LYS A 101 3.25 -12.31 -2.93
N ILE A 102 3.13 -10.99 -2.80
CA ILE A 102 1.87 -10.34 -2.46
C ILE A 102 0.97 -10.42 -3.70
N GLU A 103 -0.15 -11.12 -3.58
CA GLU A 103 -1.12 -11.34 -4.65
C GLU A 103 -2.27 -10.32 -4.56
N GLU A 104 -2.81 -10.09 -3.35
CA GLU A 104 -3.92 -9.16 -3.13
C GLU A 104 -3.71 -8.33 -1.86
N ARG A 105 -4.35 -7.15 -1.77
CA ARG A 105 -4.42 -6.35 -0.53
C ARG A 105 -5.88 -6.34 -0.07
N LEU A 106 -6.14 -6.72 1.18
CA LEU A 106 -7.47 -6.74 1.76
C LEU A 106 -7.87 -5.42 2.42
N SER A 107 -6.90 -4.65 2.94
CA SER A 107 -7.15 -3.35 3.57
C SER A 107 -6.02 -2.37 3.34
#